data_AF-A0A958ZXR6-F1
#
_entry.id   AF-A0A958ZXR6-F1
#
_cell.length_a   1.000
_cell.length_b   1.000
_cell.length_c   1.000
_cell.angle_alpha   90.00
_cell.angle_beta   90.00
_cell.angle_gamma   90.00
#
_symmetry.space_group_name_H-M   'P 1'
#
loop_
_entity.id
_entity.type
_entity.pdbx_description
1 polymer ?
#
loop_
_entity_poly.entity_id
_entity_poly.type
_entity_poly.pdbx_seq_one_letter_code
_entity_poly.pdbx_strand_id
1 'polypeptide(L)'
;MAEEIRYIPSPIGFTYDVIYSALANSSGRMQYYKEVLGEARTRIGRNEFISAYNSLYIIAVKPIQVPGPVFQLKFYAIKNRKLNKLPV
;
A
#
# COMPACT_ATOMS: atom_id res chain seq x y z
N MET A 1 0.91 22.35 21.96
CA MET A 1 1.15 22.62 20.53
C MET A 1 1.91 21.42 20.01
N ALA A 2 1.30 20.62 19.13
CA ALA A 2 1.98 19.44 18.58
C ALA A 2 2.92 19.90 17.46
N GLU A 3 4.21 19.59 17.57
CA GLU A 3 5.18 19.86 16.51
C GLU A 3 4.75 19.16 15.22
N GLU A 4 4.50 19.95 14.19
CA GLU A 4 4.18 19.46 12.86
C GLU A 4 5.45 18.85 12.27
N ILE A 5 5.52 17.51 12.24
CA ILE A 5 6.65 16.80 11.63
C ILE A 5 6.69 17.18 10.15
N ARG A 6 7.69 18.01 9.79
CA ARG A 6 7.88 18.47 8.41
C ARG A 6 8.18 17.26 7.52
N TYR A 7 7.33 17.01 6.53
CA TYR A 7 7.49 15.88 5.61
C TYR A 7 8.82 15.99 4.84
N ILE A 8 9.72 15.03 5.05
CA ILE A 8 10.96 14.89 4.27
C ILE A 8 10.76 13.72 3.30
N PRO A 9 10.67 13.96 1.98
CA PRO A 9 10.55 12.87 1.02
C PRO A 9 11.83 12.02 1.00
N SER A 10 11.68 10.73 0.72
CA SER A 10 12.85 9.87 0.46
C SER A 10 13.62 10.41 -0.75
N PRO A 11 14.95 10.63 -0.64
CA PRO A 11 15.78 11.05 -1.77
C PRO A 11 15.93 9.94 -2.83
N ILE A 12 15.58 8.70 -2.47
CA ILE A 12 15.66 7.52 -3.34
C ILE A 12 14.24 7.16 -3.76
N GLY A 13 13.97 7.23 -5.07
CA GLY A 13 12.77 6.67 -5.67
C GLY A 13 12.80 5.15 -5.66
N PHE A 14 11.65 4.50 -5.48
CA PHE A 14 11.54 3.04 -5.49
C PHE A 14 10.55 2.59 -6.56
N THR A 15 10.88 1.48 -7.22
CA THR A 15 10.02 0.86 -8.22
C THR A 15 9.02 -0.07 -7.54
N TYR A 16 7.75 -0.01 -7.94
CA TYR A 16 6.70 -0.92 -7.49
C TYR A 16 5.89 -1.44 -8.68
N ASP A 17 5.31 -2.62 -8.52
CA ASP A 17 4.41 -3.20 -9.53
C ASP A 17 2.94 -2.98 -9.18
N VAL A 18 2.63 -2.92 -7.89
CA VAL A 18 1.25 -2.88 -7.39
C VAL A 18 1.14 -2.10 -6.09
N ILE A 19 0.02 -1.40 -5.95
CA ILE A 19 -0.41 -0.71 -4.74
C ILE A 19 -1.69 -1.37 -4.23
N TYR A 20 -1.76 -1.61 -2.94
CA TYR A 20 -2.97 -2.03 -2.25
C TYR A 20 -3.38 -0.96 -1.25
N SER A 21 -4.67 -0.69 -1.15
CA SER A 21 -5.24 0.34 -0.26
C SER A 21 -6.36 -0.23 0.59
N ALA A 22 -6.36 0.09 1.89
CA ALA A 22 -7.47 -0.15 2.80
C ALA A 22 -7.98 1.21 3.30
N LEU A 23 -9.16 1.62 2.82
CA LEU A 23 -9.76 2.93 3.10
C LEU A 23 -11.13 2.78 3.75
N ALA A 24 -11.50 3.68 4.65
CA ALA A 24 -12.84 3.73 5.21
C ALA A 24 -13.75 4.57 4.30
N ASN A 25 -15.00 4.15 4.11
CA ASN A 25 -16.02 5.00 3.50
C ASN A 25 -16.65 5.95 4.53
N SER A 26 -17.61 6.78 4.09
CA SER A 26 -18.37 7.68 4.96
C SER A 26 -19.10 6.99 6.12
N SER A 27 -19.43 5.70 5.98
CA SER A 27 -20.03 4.87 7.04
C SER A 27 -19.00 4.20 7.96
N GLY A 28 -17.70 4.46 7.78
CA GLY A 28 -16.62 3.83 8.55
C GLY A 28 -16.29 2.39 8.14
N ARG A 29 -16.93 1.85 7.09
CA ARG A 29 -16.66 0.49 6.60
C ARG A 29 -15.41 0.47 5.74
N MET A 30 -14.52 -0.48 6.02
CA MET A 30 -13.30 -0.68 5.25
C MET A 30 -13.60 -1.20 3.83
N GLN A 31 -13.01 -0.54 2.85
CA GLN A 31 -13.00 -0.88 1.44
C GLN A 31 -11.56 -1.09 0.97
N TYR A 32 -11.37 -2.14 0.17
CA TYR A 32 -10.06 -2.58 -0.27
C TYR A 32 -9.90 -2.36 -1.77
N TYR A 33 -8.72 -1.94 -2.19
CA TYR A 33 -8.43 -1.63 -3.59
C TYR A 33 -7.05 -2.12 -3.98
N LYS A 34 -6.93 -2.39 -5.28
CA LYS A 34 -5.69 -2.77 -5.96
C LYS A 34 -5.48 -1.84 -7.14
N GLU A 35 -4.24 -1.44 -7.35
CA GLU A 35 -3.82 -0.62 -8.46
C GLU A 35 -2.51 -1.20 -8.98
N VAL A 36 -2.55 -1.81 -10.17
CA VAL A 36 -1.37 -2.30 -10.86
C VAL A 36 -0.83 -1.15 -11.70
N LEU A 37 0.49 -1.01 -11.78
CA LEU A 37 1.10 0.04 -12.58
C LEU A 37 0.61 -0.02 -14.03
N GLY A 38 -0.01 1.05 -14.53
CA GLY A 38 -0.58 1.13 -15.87
C GLY A 38 -2.02 0.63 -16.00
N GLU A 39 -2.64 0.14 -14.92
CA GLU A 39 -4.05 -0.27 -14.90
C GLU A 39 -4.90 0.66 -14.03
N ALA A 40 -6.20 0.70 -14.31
CA ALA A 40 -7.15 1.41 -13.46
C ALA A 40 -7.27 0.74 -12.08
N ARG A 41 -7.53 1.56 -11.06
CA ARG A 41 -7.78 1.08 -9.70
C ARG A 41 -9.04 0.22 -9.65
N THR A 42 -8.92 -0.98 -9.10
CA THR A 42 -10.03 -1.94 -8.95
C THR A 42 -10.36 -2.16 -7.48
N ARG A 43 -11.65 -2.42 -7.18
CA ARG A 43 -12.10 -2.81 -5.85
C ARG A 43 -11.90 -4.31 -5.67
N ILE A 44 -11.36 -4.71 -4.53
CA ILE A 44 -11.06 -6.11 -4.22
C ILE A 44 -11.71 -6.53 -2.90
N GLY A 45 -11.68 -7.84 -2.62
CA GLY A 45 -12.13 -8.40 -1.35
C GLY A 45 -11.10 -8.23 -0.22
N ARG A 46 -11.57 -8.30 1.02
CA ARG A 46 -10.71 -8.30 2.22
C ARG A 46 -9.68 -9.43 2.18
N ASN A 47 -10.09 -10.63 1.75
CA ASN A 47 -9.21 -11.80 1.73
C ASN A 47 -8.06 -11.64 0.73
N GLU A 48 -8.33 -11.03 -0.44
CA GLU A 48 -7.27 -10.71 -1.40
C GLU A 48 -6.28 -9.71 -0.81
N PHE A 49 -6.78 -8.66 -0.15
CA PHE A 49 -5.92 -7.67 0.50
C PHE A 49 -5.03 -8.30 1.58
N ILE A 50 -5.60 -9.13 2.47
CA ILE A 50 -4.84 -9.81 3.52
C ILE A 50 -3.81 -10.76 2.93
N SER A 51 -4.19 -11.54 1.91
CA SER A 51 -3.28 -12.43 1.21
C SER A 51 -2.11 -11.66 0.59
N ALA A 52 -2.39 -10.55 -0.10
CA ALA A 52 -1.37 -9.69 -0.69
C ALA A 52 -0.45 -9.06 0.37
N TYR A 53 -1.00 -8.59 1.49
CA TYR A 53 -0.23 -8.01 2.59
C TYR A 53 0.73 -9.03 3.22
N ASN A 54 0.32 -10.29 3.33
CA ASN A 54 1.11 -11.34 3.96
C ASN A 54 2.10 -12.04 3.01
N SER A 55 1.90 -11.95 1.69
CA SER A 55 2.66 -12.75 0.70
C SER A 55 3.55 -11.93 -0.24
N LEU A 56 3.25 -10.65 -0.47
CA LEU A 56 4.03 -9.82 -1.38
C LEU A 56 5.24 -9.19 -0.68
N TYR A 57 6.25 -8.87 -1.48
CA TYR A 57 7.38 -8.09 -1.01
C TYR A 57 6.99 -6.61 -0.91
N ILE A 58 6.59 -6.19 0.29
CA ILE A 58 6.21 -4.81 0.60
C ILE A 58 7.47 -3.96 0.73
N ILE A 59 7.56 -2.91 -0.09
CA ILE A 59 8.71 -1.98 -0.10
C ILE A 59 8.43 -0.67 0.63
N ALA A 60 7.15 -0.30 0.75
CA ALA A 60 6.75 0.92 1.45
C ALA A 60 5.31 0.79 1.97
N VAL A 61 5.06 1.42 3.12
CA VAL A 61 3.73 1.57 3.70
C VAL A 61 3.48 3.05 3.93
N LYS A 62 2.32 3.54 3.48
CA LYS A 62 1.85 4.89 3.69
C LYS A 62 0.62 4.85 4.59
N PRO A 63 0.73 5.22 5.88
CA PRO A 63 -0.44 5.45 6.71
C PRO A 63 -1.23 6.64 6.14
N ILE A 64 -2.56 6.53 6.14
CA ILE A 64 -3.46 7.60 5.73
C ILE A 64 -4.15 8.08 7.00
N GLN A 65 -3.67 9.19 7.53
CA GLN A 65 -4.27 9.83 8.69
C GLN A 65 -5.53 10.57 8.24
N VAL A 66 -6.68 10.12 8.74
CA VAL A 66 -7.97 10.78 8.55
C VAL A 66 -8.59 10.93 9.92
N PRO A 67 -9.25 12.05 10.25
CA PRO A 67 -9.94 12.22 11.51
C PRO A 67 -10.94 11.05 11.74
N GLY A 68 -10.76 10.31 12.83
CA GLY A 68 -11.61 9.17 13.17
C GLY A 68 -10.84 7.98 13.75
N PRO A 69 -11.53 6.94 14.24
CA PRO A 69 -10.92 5.80 14.91
C PRO A 69 -10.33 4.76 13.94
N VAL A 70 -10.47 4.94 12.63
CA VAL A 70 -10.17 3.90 11.64
C VAL A 70 -8.79 4.13 11.03
N PHE A 71 -7.89 3.17 11.25
CA PHE A 71 -6.56 3.15 10.63
C PHE A 71 -6.67 2.79 9.15
N GLN A 72 -6.33 3.75 8.29
CA GLN A 72 -6.29 3.57 6.84
C GLN A 72 -4.84 3.51 6.38
N LEU A 73 -4.57 2.68 5.37
CA LEU A 73 -3.21 2.53 4.85
C LEU A 73 -3.19 2.20 3.38
N LYS A 74 -2.04 2.51 2.77
CA LYS A 74 -1.62 1.97 1.48
C LYS A 74 -0.30 1.25 1.64
N PHE A 75 -0.08 0.18 0.88
CA PHE A 75 1.23 -0.43 0.76
C PHE A 75 1.61 -0.63 -0.70
N TYR A 76 2.89 -0.48 -0.97
CA TYR A 76 3.52 -0.62 -2.28
C TYR A 76 4.29 -1.93 -2.27
N ALA A 77 4.13 -2.73 -3.32
CA ALA A 77 4.76 -4.02 -3.41
C ALA A 77 5.31 -4.32 -4.80
N ILE A 78 6.33 -5.16 -4.81
CA ILE A 78 6.87 -5.78 -6.02
C ILE A 78 6.23 -7.16 -6.13
N LYS A 79 5.62 -7.46 -7.28
CA LYS A 79 5.17 -8.83 -7.57
C LYS A 79 6.44 -9.65 -7.75
N ASN A 80 6.53 -10.83 -7.16
CA ASN A 80 7.68 -11.73 -7.33
C ASN A 80 7.99 -11.92 -8.84
N ARG A 81 8.85 -11.07 -9.39
CA ARG A 81 9.71 -11.43 -10.51
C ARG A 81 10.50 -12.59 -9.92
N LYS A 82 10.37 -13.79 -10.52
CA LYS A 82 11.18 -14.95 -10.17
C LYS A 82 12.54 -14.45 -9.69
N LEU A 83 12.99 -14.86 -8.49
CA LEU A 83 14.36 -14.62 -8.04
C LEU A 83 15.26 -15.07 -9.19
N ASN A 84 15.64 -14.13 -10.05
CA ASN A 84 16.67 -14.34 -11.04
C ASN A 84 17.89 -14.44 -10.17
N LYS A 85 18.35 -15.68 -10.02
CA LYS A 85 19.63 -16.04 -9.42
C LYS A 85 20.60 -14.93 -9.77
N LEU A 86 21.01 -14.14 -8.77
CA LEU A 86 22.22 -13.36 -8.90
C LEU A 86 23.31 -14.38 -9.26
N PRO A 87 24.04 -14.23 -10.37
CA PRO A 87 25.20 -15.05 -10.59
C PRO A 87 26.14 -14.77 -9.42
N VAL A 88 26.40 -15.82 -8.63
CA VAL A 88 27.50 -15.87 -7.66
C VAL A 88 28.79 -15.97 -8.45
#